data_AF-A0A924U7Y1-F1
#
_entry.id   AF-A0A924U7Y1-F1
#
_cell.length_a   1.000
_cell.length_b   1.000
_cell.length_c   1.000
_cell.angle_alpha   90.00
_cell.angle_beta   90.00
_cell.angle_gamma   90.00
#
_symmetry.space_group_name_H-M   'P 1'
#
loop_
_entity.id
_entity.type
_entity.pdbx_description
1 polymer ?
#
loop_
_entity_poly.entity_id
_entity_poly.type
_entity_poly.pdbx_seq_one_letter_code
_entity_poly.pdbx_strand_id
1 'polypeptide(L)'
;MHADMNMTGTRVSYNIVVVTLDQHAAGPASRIMPRLARDFPGLNITIHAAAEWAENPAALARCKQSLKTADIVVANLIFIEEHINAILPDLIEAPTHADAFIGLIADSAIVKLTKMGDL
;
A
#
# COMPACT_ATOMS: atom_id res chain seq x y z
N MET A 1 4.09 -8.74 -11.78
CA MET A 1 5.08 -8.65 -12.88
C MET A 1 4.31 -8.85 -14.15
N HIS A 2 3.70 -7.76 -14.61
CA HIS A 2 3.50 -7.61 -16.05
C HIS A 2 4.83 -7.98 -16.68
N ALA A 3 4.85 -9.12 -17.38
CA ALA A 3 6.03 -9.59 -18.07
C ALA A 3 6.58 -8.43 -18.93
N ASP A 4 7.90 -8.27 -18.90
CA ASP A 4 8.69 -7.27 -19.62
C ASP A 4 8.50 -7.36 -21.14
N MET A 5 7.31 -6.97 -21.61
CA MET A 5 7.06 -6.69 -23.00
C MET A 5 6.15 -5.48 -23.04
N ASN A 6 6.80 -4.35 -22.79
CA ASN A 6 6.32 -2.99 -22.82
C ASN A 6 5.86 -2.39 -21.47
N MET A 7 6.78 -1.68 -20.81
CA MET A 7 6.42 -0.34 -20.31
C MET A 7 6.07 0.55 -21.54
N THR A 8 4.93 0.30 -22.18
CA THR A 8 4.39 1.13 -23.29
C THR A 8 3.53 2.27 -22.77
N GLY A 9 3.37 2.40 -21.46
CA GLY A 9 2.43 3.31 -20.87
C GLY A 9 3.08 4.58 -20.35
N THR A 10 2.73 5.70 -20.96
CA THR A 10 2.79 7.08 -20.50
C THR A 10 2.07 7.28 -19.14
N ARG A 11 2.38 6.51 -18.09
CA ARG A 11 1.65 6.63 -16.82
C ARG A 11 2.25 7.79 -16.03
N VAL A 12 1.53 8.91 -16.05
CA VAL A 12 1.90 10.19 -15.41
C VAL A 12 1.95 10.08 -13.87
N SER A 13 1.46 8.98 -13.28
CA SER A 13 1.52 8.74 -11.83
C SER A 13 1.72 7.26 -11.48
N TYR A 14 2.51 7.00 -10.43
CA TYR A 14 2.74 5.67 -9.86
C TYR A 14 2.51 5.70 -8.35
N ASN A 15 1.63 4.86 -7.82
CA ASN A 15 1.12 4.94 -6.45
C ASN A 15 1.61 3.77 -5.58
N ILE A 16 2.41 4.08 -4.56
CA ILE A 16 2.84 3.13 -3.53
C ILE A 16 2.01 3.38 -2.27
N VAL A 17 1.31 2.35 -1.82
CA VAL A 17 0.48 2.39 -0.62
C VAL A 17 1.10 1.50 0.45
N VAL A 18 1.44 2.10 1.59
CA VAL A 18 1.90 1.37 2.77
C VAL A 18 0.77 1.33 3.78
N VAL A 19 0.36 0.13 4.18
CA VAL A 19 -0.59 -0.12 5.27
C VAL A 19 0.19 -0.69 6.43
N THR A 20 0.23 0.03 7.54
CA THR A 20 1.09 -0.32 8.68
C THR A 20 0.41 -0.08 10.02
N LEU A 21 0.92 -0.64 11.11
CA LEU A 21 0.55 -0.20 12.46
C LEU A 21 1.40 0.99 12.95
N ASP A 22 2.56 1.22 12.32
CA ASP A 22 3.52 2.25 12.72
C ASP A 22 3.08 3.66 12.26
N GLN A 23 2.48 4.43 13.18
CA GLN A 23 2.13 5.84 12.95
C GLN A 23 3.35 6.73 12.67
N HIS A 24 4.55 6.33 13.09
CA HIS A 24 5.74 7.14 12.90
C HIS A 24 6.33 7.04 11.50
N ALA A 25 5.91 6.07 10.69
CA ALA A 25 6.40 5.90 9.32
C ALA A 25 5.94 7.02 8.37
N ALA A 26 4.76 7.61 8.59
CA ALA A 26 4.18 8.62 7.71
C ALA A 26 5.01 9.92 7.65
N GLY A 27 5.53 10.39 8.79
CA GLY A 27 6.28 11.63 8.90
C GLY A 27 7.56 11.67 8.05
N PRO A 28 8.49 10.69 8.21
CA PRO A 28 9.67 10.56 7.35
C PRO A 28 9.34 10.49 5.86
N ALA A 29 8.32 9.73 5.47
CA ALA A 29 7.91 9.62 4.07
C ALA A 29 7.44 10.97 3.50
N SER A 30 6.59 11.68 4.24
CA SER A 30 6.14 13.02 3.84
C SER A 30 7.31 14.00 3.68
N ARG A 31 8.31 13.95 4.57
CA ARG A 31 9.51 14.80 4.48
C ARG A 31 10.35 14.56 3.24
N ILE A 32 10.46 13.31 2.77
CA ILE A 32 11.30 12.99 1.61
C ILE A 32 10.58 13.16 0.27
N MET A 33 9.24 13.15 0.26
CA MET A 33 8.47 13.21 -1.00
C MET A 33 8.81 14.38 -1.93
N PRO A 34 8.99 15.63 -1.46
CA PRO A 34 9.35 16.74 -2.36
C PRO A 34 10.69 16.51 -3.08
N ARG A 35 11.64 15.86 -2.42
CA ARG A 35 12.91 15.48 -3.05
C ARG A 35 12.71 14.36 -4.06
N LEU A 36 11.95 13.34 -3.69
CA LEU A 36 11.69 12.18 -4.54
C LEU A 36 10.91 12.55 -5.82
N ALA A 37 9.98 13.50 -5.73
CA ALA A 37 9.19 13.99 -6.86
C ALA A 37 10.03 14.69 -7.95
N ARG A 38 11.24 15.19 -7.61
CA ARG A 38 12.17 15.77 -8.61
C ARG A 38 12.82 14.70 -9.47
N ASP A 39 13.15 13.56 -8.87
CA ASP A 39 13.84 12.44 -9.52
C ASP A 39 12.83 11.50 -10.21
N PHE A 40 11.64 11.36 -9.63
CA PHE A 40 10.54 10.51 -10.11
C PHE A 40 9.23 11.30 -10.20
N PRO A 41 9.06 12.15 -11.23
CA PRO A 41 7.81 12.86 -11.45
C PRO A 41 6.63 11.89 -11.54
N GLY A 42 5.59 12.12 -10.74
CA GLY A 42 4.40 11.27 -10.69
C GLY A 42 4.41 10.17 -9.63
N LEU A 43 5.54 9.94 -8.94
CA LEU A 43 5.58 8.98 -7.85
C LEU A 43 4.85 9.52 -6.60
N ASN A 44 3.84 8.79 -6.14
CA ASN A 44 3.10 9.08 -4.92
C ASN A 44 3.34 7.96 -3.92
N ILE A 45 3.62 8.34 -2.67
CA ILE A 45 3.73 7.40 -1.55
C ILE A 45 2.75 7.83 -0.48
N THR A 46 1.83 6.94 -0.11
CA THR A 46 0.89 7.14 0.99
C THR A 46 1.09 6.10 2.06
N ILE A 47 1.11 6.52 3.32
CA ILE A 47 1.25 5.63 4.47
C ILE A 47 -0.01 5.77 5.32
N HIS A 48 -0.67 4.65 5.57
CA HIS A 48 -1.89 4.56 6.37
C HIS A 48 -1.61 3.74 7.62
N ALA A 49 -1.70 4.39 8.77
CA ALA A 49 -1.47 3.76 10.05
C ALA A 49 -2.79 3.22 10.63
N ALA A 50 -2.86 1.90 10.82
CA ALA A 50 -4.02 1.19 11.34
C ALA A 50 -4.38 1.60 12.76
N ALA A 51 -3.38 1.98 13.57
CA ALA A 51 -3.59 2.47 14.92
C ALA A 51 -4.45 3.75 14.98
N GLU A 52 -4.65 4.47 13.86
CA GLU A 52 -5.54 5.64 13.81
C GLU A 52 -7.02 5.27 13.57
N TRP A 53 -7.34 4.05 13.15
CA TRP A 53 -8.68 3.74 12.62
C TRP A 53 -9.79 3.78 13.67
N ALA A 54 -9.49 3.39 14.91
CA ALA A 54 -10.45 3.42 16.02
C ALA A 54 -10.92 4.84 16.35
N GLU A 55 -9.99 5.80 16.35
CA GLU A 55 -10.26 7.20 16.69
C GLU A 55 -10.60 8.06 15.45
N ASN A 56 -10.24 7.59 14.25
CA ASN A 56 -10.42 8.28 12.99
C ASN A 56 -10.93 7.32 11.90
N PRO A 57 -12.24 7.03 11.84
CA PRO A 57 -12.82 6.18 10.80
C PRO A 57 -12.56 6.69 9.37
N ALA A 58 -12.38 8.01 9.20
CA ALA A 58 -12.03 8.58 7.91
C ALA A 58 -10.61 8.17 7.45
N ALA A 59 -9.69 7.85 8.36
CA ALA A 59 -8.37 7.31 8.02
C ALA A 59 -8.49 5.92 7.36
N LEU A 60 -9.35 5.04 7.88
CA LEU A 60 -9.65 3.76 7.25
C LEU A 60 -10.27 3.95 5.86
N ALA A 61 -11.23 4.87 5.72
CA ALA A 61 -11.85 5.18 4.42
C ALA A 61 -10.82 5.66 3.38
N ARG A 62 -9.87 6.51 3.79
CA ARG A 62 -8.76 6.96 2.92
C ARG A 62 -7.85 5.80 2.54
N CYS A 63 -7.50 4.92 3.48
CA CYS A 63 -6.69 3.74 3.22
C CYS A 63 -7.33 2.85 2.14
N LYS A 64 -8.61 2.50 2.31
CA LYS A 64 -9.37 1.72 1.33
C LYS A 64 -9.41 2.39 -0.04
N GLN A 65 -9.58 3.72 -0.08
CA GLN A 65 -9.57 4.45 -1.35
C GLN A 65 -8.20 4.45 -2.03
N SER A 66 -7.11 4.57 -1.27
CA SER A 66 -5.75 4.48 -1.80
C SER A 66 -5.46 3.09 -2.37
N LEU A 67 -5.91 2.01 -1.71
CA LEU A 67 -5.70 0.63 -2.16
C LEU A 67 -6.29 0.36 -3.55
N LYS A 68 -7.46 0.93 -3.88
CA LYS A 68 -8.12 0.77 -5.19
C LYS A 68 -7.32 1.30 -6.38
N THR A 69 -6.36 2.17 -6.13
CA THR A 69 -5.52 2.81 -7.16
C THR A 69 -4.04 2.51 -6.97
N ALA A 70 -3.71 1.55 -6.10
CA ALA A 70 -2.34 1.20 -5.75
C ALA A 70 -1.68 0.41 -6.88
N ASP A 71 -0.51 0.85 -7.28
CA ASP A 71 0.36 0.09 -8.19
C ASP A 71 1.27 -0.85 -7.39
N ILE A 72 1.66 -0.45 -6.18
CA ILE A 72 2.35 -1.30 -5.20
C ILE A 72 1.69 -1.17 -3.84
N VAL A 73 1.43 -2.31 -3.19
CA VAL A 73 0.97 -2.37 -1.79
C VAL A 73 2.03 -2.99 -0.91
N VAL A 74 2.36 -2.32 0.19
CA VAL A 74 3.18 -2.86 1.29
C VAL A 74 2.31 -2.93 2.53
N ALA A 75 1.96 -4.14 2.97
CA ALA A 75 1.22 -4.37 4.19
C ALA A 75 2.16 -4.97 5.24
N ASN A 76 2.44 -4.22 6.32
CA ASN A 76 3.32 -4.68 7.39
C ASN A 76 2.79 -4.35 8.79
N LEU A 77 3.19 -5.12 9.79
CA LEU A 77 2.83 -4.91 11.20
C LEU A 77 1.31 -4.96 11.50
N ILE A 78 0.49 -5.55 10.62
CA ILE A 78 -0.95 -5.71 10.82
C ILE A 78 -1.25 -7.06 11.49
N PHE A 79 -1.50 -7.03 12.80
CA PHE A 79 -1.71 -8.24 13.63
C PHE A 79 -2.95 -8.20 14.52
N ILE A 80 -3.56 -7.02 14.70
CA ILE A 80 -4.71 -6.86 15.58
C ILE A 80 -5.95 -7.28 14.79
N GLU A 81 -6.75 -8.20 15.35
CA GLU A 81 -7.92 -8.80 14.69
C GLU A 81 -8.89 -7.74 14.16
N GLU A 82 -9.17 -6.69 14.93
CA GLU A 82 -10.02 -5.58 14.50
C GLU A 82 -9.48 -4.89 13.24
N HIS A 83 -8.17 -4.58 13.21
CA HIS A 83 -7.53 -3.97 12.06
C HIS A 83 -7.51 -4.92 10.86
N ILE A 84 -7.25 -6.21 11.07
CA ILE A 84 -7.29 -7.23 10.02
C ILE A 84 -8.67 -7.28 9.39
N ASN A 85 -9.72 -7.46 10.21
CA ASN A 85 -11.10 -7.55 9.73
C ASN A 85 -11.54 -6.28 9.00
N ALA A 86 -11.06 -5.11 9.44
CA ALA A 86 -11.38 -3.83 8.82
C ALA A 86 -10.81 -3.68 7.40
N ILE A 87 -9.64 -4.25 7.09
CA ILE A 87 -8.90 -3.96 5.86
C ILE A 87 -8.67 -5.17 4.95
N LEU A 88 -8.73 -6.39 5.47
CA LEU A 88 -8.45 -7.61 4.72
C LEU A 88 -9.27 -7.75 3.42
N PRO A 89 -10.58 -7.40 3.38
CA PRO A 89 -11.34 -7.44 2.13
C PRO A 89 -10.72 -6.57 1.02
N ASP A 90 -10.26 -5.37 1.35
CA ASP A 90 -9.61 -4.47 0.39
C ASP A 90 -8.19 -4.95 0.02
N LEU A 91 -7.47 -5.59 0.95
CA LEU A 91 -6.16 -6.17 0.66
C LEU A 91 -6.25 -7.39 -0.27
N ILE A 92 -7.30 -8.20 -0.17
CA ILE A 92 -7.51 -9.38 -1.04
C ILE A 92 -7.68 -8.96 -2.51
N GLU A 93 -8.30 -7.81 -2.76
CA GLU A 93 -8.52 -7.30 -4.12
C GLU A 93 -7.25 -6.69 -4.73
N ALA A 94 -6.35 -6.14 -3.92
CA ALA A 94 -5.20 -5.40 -4.41
C ALA A 94 -4.25 -6.21 -5.36
N PRO A 95 -3.92 -7.49 -5.09
CA PRO A 95 -3.11 -8.31 -6.01
C PRO A 95 -3.71 -8.54 -7.41
N THR A 96 -5.00 -8.25 -7.61
CA THR A 96 -5.66 -8.39 -8.92
C THR A 96 -5.27 -7.29 -9.90
N HIS A 97 -4.91 -6.10 -9.39
CA HIS A 97 -4.58 -4.92 -10.21
C HIS A 97 -3.19 -4.35 -9.97
N ALA A 98 -2.57 -4.63 -8.81
CA ALA A 98 -1.29 -4.04 -8.44
C ALA A 98 -0.15 -4.83 -9.10
N ASP A 99 0.93 -4.14 -9.46
CA ASP A 99 2.12 -4.76 -10.01
C ASP A 99 2.81 -5.68 -8.98
N ALA A 100 2.70 -5.29 -7.70
CA ALA A 100 3.22 -6.00 -6.55
C ALA A 100 2.36 -5.81 -5.29
N PHE A 101 2.21 -6.89 -4.53
CA PHE A 101 1.71 -6.88 -3.16
C PHE A 101 2.77 -7.52 -2.25
N ILE A 102 3.14 -6.84 -1.18
CA ILE A 102 4.15 -7.29 -0.23
C ILE A 102 3.53 -7.35 1.17
N GLY A 103 3.21 -8.56 1.64
CA GLY A 103 2.81 -8.82 3.02
C GLY A 103 4.00 -9.28 3.84
N LEU A 104 4.47 -8.49 4.80
CA LEU A 104 5.63 -8.83 5.64
C LEU A 104 5.38 -8.52 7.12
N ILE A 105 5.81 -9.41 8.02
CA ILE A 105 5.66 -9.22 9.47
C ILE A 105 4.20 -8.81 9.77
N ALA A 106 3.24 -9.61 9.30
CA ALA A 106 1.79 -9.36 9.40
C ALA A 106 1.05 -10.70 9.60
N ASP A 107 -0.26 -10.65 9.80
CA ASP A 107 -1.09 -11.85 9.87
C ASP A 107 -0.90 -12.77 8.66
N SER A 108 -1.01 -14.09 8.88
CA SER A 108 -0.80 -15.10 7.85
C SER A 108 -1.71 -14.94 6.63
N ALA A 109 -2.94 -14.44 6.81
CA ALA A 109 -3.86 -14.15 5.71
C ALA A 109 -3.31 -13.05 4.78
N ILE A 110 -2.64 -12.05 5.35
CA ILE A 110 -2.03 -10.93 4.60
C ILE A 110 -0.73 -11.38 3.94
N VAL A 111 0.13 -12.12 4.65
CA VAL A 111 1.39 -12.62 4.10
C VAL A 111 1.16 -13.50 2.87
N LYS A 112 0.11 -14.32 2.87
CA LYS A 112 -0.28 -15.17 1.73
C LYS A 112 -0.74 -14.40 0.49
N LEU A 113 -1.06 -13.12 0.60
CA LEU A 113 -1.38 -12.26 -0.55
C LEU A 113 -0.14 -11.74 -1.26
N THR A 114 1.06 -11.99 -0.72
CA THR A 114 2.32 -11.56 -1.34
C THR A 114 2.42 -12.12 -2.75
N LYS A 115 2.63 -11.22 -3.71
CA LYS A 115 2.74 -11.53 -5.13
C LYS A 115 3.58 -10.48 -5.81
N MET A 116 4.62 -10.91 -6.53
CA MET A 116 5.51 -10.03 -7.28
C MET A 116 5.81 -10.65 -8.65
N GLY A 117 4.80 -10.68 -9.52
CA GLY A 117 4.89 -11.46 -10.74
C GLY A 117 4.36 -12.85 -10.61
N ASP A 118 5.06 -13.75 -11.28
CA ASP A 118 4.83 -15.19 -11.21
C ASP A 118 5.54 -15.81 -10.00
N LEU A 119 6.09 -14.96 -9.11
CA LEU A 119 6.66 -15.31 -7.81
C LEU A 119 5.56 -15.47 -6.75
#